data_AF-A0A646HFK2-F1
#
_entry.id   AF-A0A646HFK2-F1
#
_cell.length_a   1.000
_cell.length_b   1.000
_cell.length_c   1.000
_cell.angle_alpha   90.00
_cell.angle_beta   90.00
_cell.angle_gamma   90.00
#
_symmetry.space_group_name_H-M   'P 1'
#
loop_
_entity.id
_entity.type
_entity.pdbx_description
1 polymer ?
#
loop_
_entity_poly.entity_id
_entity_poly.type
_entity_poly.pdbx_seq_one_letter_code
_entity_poly.pdbx_strand_id
1 'polypeptide(L)'
;MKYLKISLKKSCDMRQKMRYFLLLVGLLLSVSIGAQTIKWRDIYTVKKKDTIFGIANKYGLSLPELMDANPEMKREGYMLQKGATLFIPYTKDQKNPNQVNGQKSGNGATVQKTATVPATSKAAVARNAVKVGVMLPLHNVDGDGKRMVEYYRGLLLACETLKQQGADIDVHAWNVPIDADIRNTLLQEGANQCDIIFGPLYTKQVAPLTNFCKNYGIKMVIPFSISGDDVERNKEIFQVYQSDDALNDATIKAFLSRFTNVHPIFVDCNDSTSRKGNFTFGLRKELERRKINYSITNVNSSIDQFAKAFMPSKQNVIILNTGRSPQLTQVLNKLDEFDAKYPGAAISLFGYTEWLMYAKYNLERFYKYDTYIPSTFYYNPNSAQTKALESRYERWFHQPMMVAQPRFAITGFDHGMYLIQGVKRYGKNFTGERQQMTYQPVQTPLRFEKTSRGGYKNKSFQLIHYTFNHQIEAVKY
;
A
#
# COMPACT_ATOMS: atom_id res chain seq x y z
N MET A 1 44.17 -91.47 30.13
CA MET A 1 44.69 -91.04 28.80
C MET A 1 45.59 -89.82 28.99
N LYS A 2 46.47 -89.50 28.03
CA LYS A 2 47.23 -88.22 28.00
C LYS A 2 46.31 -87.07 27.54
N TYR A 3 46.68 -85.83 27.91
CA TYR A 3 46.67 -84.56 27.13
C TYR A 3 46.72 -83.41 28.16
N LEU A 4 47.87 -82.76 28.43
CA LEU A 4 48.70 -81.86 27.61
C LEU A 4 48.13 -80.42 27.55
N LYS A 5 48.92 -79.46 28.06
CA LYS A 5 48.63 -78.01 28.06
C LYS A 5 48.70 -77.41 26.64
N ILE A 6 47.88 -76.40 26.37
CA ILE A 6 48.23 -75.27 25.50
C ILE A 6 47.96 -73.96 26.27
N SER A 7 48.82 -72.96 26.10
CA SER A 7 48.81 -71.71 26.87
C SER A 7 48.41 -70.50 26.01
N LEU A 8 47.48 -69.66 26.51
CA LEU A 8 46.99 -68.47 25.81
C LEU A 8 47.80 -67.21 26.16
N LYS A 9 48.83 -66.91 25.35
CA LYS A 9 49.72 -65.76 25.50
C LYS A 9 49.17 -64.50 24.77
N LYS A 10 48.20 -63.78 25.36
CA LYS A 10 47.74 -62.45 24.87
C LYS A 10 47.30 -61.52 26.02
N SER A 11 48.24 -60.79 26.63
CA SER A 11 47.98 -59.79 27.69
C SER A 11 48.71 -58.44 27.51
N CYS A 12 49.56 -58.30 26.49
CA CYS A 12 50.37 -57.08 26.29
C CYS A 12 49.62 -55.96 25.52
N ASP A 13 48.85 -56.34 24.50
CA ASP A 13 48.18 -55.45 23.53
C ASP A 13 47.22 -54.44 24.18
N MET A 14 46.51 -54.85 25.24
CA MET A 14 45.47 -54.04 25.87
C MET A 14 46.01 -52.77 26.56
N ARG A 15 47.19 -52.82 27.21
CA ARG A 15 47.77 -51.65 27.88
C ARG A 15 48.26 -50.59 26.89
N GLN A 16 48.72 -50.99 25.71
CA GLN A 16 49.19 -50.06 24.67
C GLN A 16 48.02 -49.38 23.97
N LYS A 17 46.96 -50.11 23.63
CA LYS A 17 45.70 -49.55 23.11
C LYS A 17 45.03 -48.60 24.11
N MET A 18 45.02 -48.93 25.41
CA MET A 18 44.49 -48.05 26.45
C MET A 18 45.26 -46.72 26.58
N ARG A 19 46.60 -46.74 26.39
CA ARG A 19 47.41 -45.50 26.36
C ARG A 19 47.08 -44.61 25.16
N TYR A 20 46.93 -45.19 23.96
CA TYR A 20 46.53 -44.41 22.78
C TYR A 20 45.08 -43.90 22.89
N PHE A 21 44.17 -44.67 23.49
CA PHE A 21 42.80 -44.21 23.77
C PHE A 21 42.78 -43.02 24.74
N LEU A 22 43.55 -43.07 25.84
CA LEU A 22 43.69 -41.96 26.78
C LEU A 22 44.35 -40.71 26.14
N LEU A 23 45.33 -40.89 25.25
CA LEU A 23 45.90 -39.79 24.46
C LEU A 23 44.87 -39.18 23.49
N LEU A 24 44.04 -40.00 22.83
CA LEU A 24 43.00 -39.52 21.93
C LEU A 24 41.92 -38.72 22.68
N VAL A 25 41.50 -39.20 23.86
CA VAL A 25 40.56 -38.51 24.75
C VAL A 25 41.18 -37.21 25.29
N GLY A 26 42.47 -37.21 25.65
CA GLY A 26 43.20 -36.00 26.03
C GLY A 26 43.28 -34.96 24.92
N LEU A 27 43.51 -35.39 23.67
CA LEU A 27 43.55 -34.51 22.50
C LEU A 27 42.16 -33.91 22.20
N LEU A 28 41.10 -34.70 22.33
CA LEU A 28 39.71 -34.24 22.18
C LEU A 28 39.28 -33.26 23.29
N LEU A 29 39.88 -33.34 24.49
CA LEU A 29 39.66 -32.40 25.59
C LEU A 29 40.47 -31.10 25.47
N SER A 30 41.43 -31.02 24.53
CA SER A 30 42.24 -29.83 24.28
C SER A 30 41.71 -28.90 23.17
N VAL A 31 40.49 -29.13 22.68
CA VAL A 31 39.83 -28.18 21.77
C VAL A 31 39.38 -26.95 22.57
N SER A 32 40.26 -25.95 22.63
CA SER A 32 39.93 -24.61 23.11
C SER A 32 38.86 -23.99 22.21
N ILE A 33 37.59 -24.24 22.52
CA ILE A 33 36.46 -23.54 21.88
C ILE A 33 36.67 -22.06 22.14
N GLY A 34 36.96 -21.31 21.07
CA GLY A 34 37.05 -19.85 21.05
C GLY A 34 35.68 -19.21 21.24
N ALA A 35 35.02 -19.52 22.36
CA ALA A 35 33.74 -18.97 22.74
C ALA A 35 33.93 -17.46 23.00
N GLN A 36 33.68 -16.66 21.97
CA GLN A 36 33.44 -15.23 22.16
C GLN A 36 32.25 -15.10 23.10
N THR A 37 32.53 -14.79 24.36
CA THR A 37 31.50 -14.55 25.36
C THR A 37 30.85 -13.22 25.04
N ILE A 38 29.80 -13.26 24.20
CA ILE A 38 29.00 -12.10 23.84
C ILE A 38 28.36 -11.59 25.14
N LYS A 39 29.01 -10.60 25.77
CA LYS A 39 28.52 -10.01 27.01
C LYS A 39 27.30 -9.16 26.69
N TRP A 40 26.15 -9.68 27.06
CA TRP A 40 24.89 -8.96 27.04
C TRP A 40 24.95 -7.80 28.04
N ARG A 41 24.37 -6.66 27.64
CA ARG A 41 24.18 -5.46 28.48
C ARG A 41 22.99 -5.63 29.42
N ASP A 42 21.96 -6.35 28.98
CA ASP A 42 20.73 -6.61 29.73
C ASP A 42 20.10 -7.94 29.25
N ILE A 43 19.24 -8.53 30.05
CA ILE A 43 18.46 -9.74 29.73
C ILE A 43 16.98 -9.39 29.96
N TYR A 44 16.26 -9.11 28.88
CA TYR A 44 14.94 -8.51 28.93
C TYR A 44 13.82 -9.54 28.76
N THR A 45 12.96 -9.66 29.78
CA THR A 45 11.73 -10.47 29.70
C THR A 45 10.61 -9.69 29.00
N VAL A 46 10.10 -10.25 27.90
CA VAL A 46 9.07 -9.65 27.04
C VAL A 46 7.74 -9.44 27.79
N LYS A 47 7.22 -8.22 27.77
CA LYS A 47 5.96 -7.82 28.40
C LYS A 47 4.79 -7.88 27.40
N LYS A 48 3.55 -7.84 27.93
CA LYS A 48 2.33 -7.83 27.10
C LYS A 48 2.28 -6.51 26.30
N LYS A 49 2.15 -6.62 24.97
CA LYS A 49 2.21 -5.54 23.96
C LYS A 49 3.62 -5.05 23.56
N ASP A 50 4.70 -5.68 24.03
CA ASP A 50 6.02 -5.39 23.49
C ASP A 50 6.13 -5.88 22.02
N THR A 51 6.97 -5.22 21.23
CA THR A 51 7.35 -5.63 19.86
C THR A 51 8.87 -5.66 19.74
N ILE A 52 9.42 -6.46 18.80
CA ILE A 52 10.87 -6.55 18.60
C ILE A 52 11.47 -5.16 18.35
N PHE A 53 10.81 -4.36 17.50
CA PHE A 53 11.16 -2.95 17.25
C PHE A 53 11.08 -2.06 18.49
N GLY A 54 10.02 -2.18 19.28
CA GLY A 54 9.84 -1.41 20.51
C GLY A 54 10.94 -1.70 21.54
N ILE A 55 11.37 -2.95 21.63
CA ILE A 55 12.49 -3.38 22.48
C ILE A 55 13.82 -2.85 21.92
N ALA A 56 14.09 -3.02 20.62
CA ALA A 56 15.31 -2.51 19.98
C ALA A 56 15.46 -0.99 20.23
N ASN A 57 14.42 -0.20 19.93
CA ASN A 57 14.40 1.24 20.14
C ASN A 57 14.54 1.65 21.63
N LYS A 58 13.86 0.96 22.55
CA LYS A 58 14.02 1.18 24.01
C LYS A 58 15.48 1.06 24.44
N TYR A 59 16.23 0.16 23.80
CA TYR A 59 17.63 -0.14 24.10
C TYR A 59 18.65 0.58 23.18
N GLY A 60 18.20 1.48 22.30
CA GLY A 60 19.04 2.22 21.37
C GLY A 60 19.71 1.35 20.29
N LEU A 61 19.13 0.19 19.98
CA LEU A 61 19.63 -0.79 19.02
C LEU A 61 18.88 -0.70 17.70
N SER A 62 19.56 -1.02 16.60
CA SER A 62 18.90 -1.33 15.34
C SER A 62 18.21 -2.71 15.38
N LEU A 63 17.26 -2.97 14.48
CA LEU A 63 16.65 -4.30 14.37
C LEU A 63 17.70 -5.40 14.06
N PRO A 64 18.65 -5.23 13.11
CA PRO A 64 19.73 -6.19 12.90
C PRO A 64 20.48 -6.54 14.18
N GLU A 65 20.94 -5.56 14.96
CA GLU A 65 21.73 -5.81 16.17
C GLU A 65 20.96 -6.60 17.24
N LEU A 66 19.64 -6.38 17.38
CA LEU A 66 18.82 -7.18 18.28
C LEU A 66 18.57 -8.60 17.73
N MET A 67 18.39 -8.78 16.43
CA MET A 67 18.19 -10.09 15.81
C MET A 67 19.48 -10.90 15.65
N ASP A 68 20.65 -10.25 15.58
CA ASP A 68 21.97 -10.88 15.65
C ASP A 68 22.27 -11.41 17.05
N ALA A 69 21.86 -10.67 18.09
CA ALA A 69 21.92 -11.10 19.48
C ALA A 69 20.92 -12.20 19.84
N ASN A 70 19.84 -12.34 19.08
CA ASN A 70 18.77 -13.33 19.30
C ASN A 70 18.48 -14.08 17.97
N PRO A 71 19.38 -14.97 17.51
CA PRO A 71 19.27 -15.60 16.20
C PRO A 71 17.98 -16.39 15.99
N GLU A 72 17.32 -16.83 17.06
CA GLU A 72 16.06 -17.55 16.99
C GLU A 72 14.90 -16.69 16.49
N MET A 73 15.05 -15.35 16.49
CA MET A 73 14.16 -14.38 15.84
C MET A 73 14.19 -14.43 14.31
N LYS A 74 15.29 -14.92 13.71
CA LYS A 74 15.48 -14.99 12.25
C LYS A 74 14.78 -16.20 11.62
N ARG A 75 14.19 -17.08 12.44
CA ARG A 75 13.43 -18.25 11.97
C ARG A 75 12.07 -17.81 11.43
N GLU A 76 11.68 -18.38 10.30
CA GLU A 76 10.40 -18.08 9.66
C GLU A 76 9.23 -18.31 10.63
N GLY A 77 8.27 -17.38 10.63
CA GLY A 77 7.11 -17.45 11.51
C GLY A 77 7.37 -17.13 12.99
N TYR A 78 8.58 -16.72 13.40
CA TYR A 78 8.87 -16.39 14.80
C TYR A 78 7.95 -15.28 15.35
N MET A 79 7.05 -15.61 16.27
CA MET A 79 6.23 -14.62 16.98
C MET A 79 6.83 -14.35 18.36
N LEU A 80 7.00 -13.06 18.70
CA LEU A 80 7.56 -12.65 19.99
C LEU A 80 6.55 -12.93 21.11
N GLN A 81 6.82 -13.94 21.94
CA GLN A 81 5.92 -14.37 23.00
C GLN A 81 6.11 -13.58 24.31
N LYS A 82 5.02 -13.27 25.00
CA LYS A 82 5.07 -12.70 26.36
C LYS A 82 5.79 -13.68 27.30
N GLY A 83 6.79 -13.21 28.03
CA GLY A 83 7.60 -14.03 28.93
C GLY A 83 8.82 -14.66 28.27
N ALA A 84 9.02 -14.50 26.96
CA ALA A 84 10.29 -14.85 26.32
C ALA A 84 11.43 -13.98 26.88
N THR A 85 12.63 -14.54 26.93
CA THR A 85 13.85 -13.88 27.39
C THR A 85 14.65 -13.42 26.17
N LEU A 86 14.95 -12.13 26.07
CA LEU A 86 15.80 -11.57 25.02
C LEU A 86 17.13 -11.09 25.55
N PHE A 87 18.20 -11.42 24.82
CA PHE A 87 19.55 -10.95 25.08
C PHE A 87 19.76 -9.58 24.43
N ILE A 88 20.12 -8.59 25.24
CA ILE A 88 20.31 -7.21 24.76
C ILE A 88 21.82 -6.94 24.64
N PRO A 89 22.38 -6.71 23.44
CA PRO A 89 23.78 -6.35 23.28
C PRO A 89 24.06 -4.90 23.71
N TYR A 90 25.35 -4.56 23.82
CA TYR A 90 25.81 -3.17 23.89
C TYR A 90 25.72 -2.52 22.49
N THR A 91 25.45 -1.22 22.44
CA THR A 91 25.58 -0.43 21.20
C THR A 91 27.04 -0.17 20.90
N LYS A 92 27.40 0.06 19.63
CA LYS A 92 28.80 0.28 19.20
C LYS A 92 29.48 1.48 19.87
N ASP A 93 28.69 2.48 20.27
CA ASP A 93 29.17 3.68 20.99
C ASP A 93 29.32 3.47 22.51
N GLN A 94 28.72 2.42 23.08
CA GLN A 94 28.83 2.08 24.50
C GLN A 94 30.04 1.17 24.75
N LYS A 95 31.21 1.80 24.99
CA LYS A 95 32.44 1.07 25.34
C LYS A 95 32.24 0.17 26.56
N ASN A 96 32.65 -1.10 26.40
CA ASN A 96 32.68 -2.11 27.44
C ASN A 96 33.62 -1.66 28.59
N PRO A 97 33.17 -1.61 29.87
CA PRO A 97 33.95 -1.01 30.97
C PRO A 97 35.35 -1.59 31.20
N ASN A 98 35.60 -2.85 30.81
CA ASN A 98 36.89 -3.52 31.02
C ASN A 98 37.62 -3.80 29.70
N GLN A 99 38.02 -2.74 28.98
CA GLN A 99 39.17 -2.80 28.07
C GLN A 99 40.36 -2.04 28.69
N VAL A 100 41.29 -2.78 29.28
CA VAL A 100 42.60 -2.26 29.66
C VAL A 100 43.49 -2.23 28.42
N ASN A 101 43.93 -1.04 28.02
CA ASN A 101 45.15 -0.86 27.22
C ASN A 101 45.77 0.52 27.49
N GLY A 102 47.09 0.62 27.33
CA GLY A 102 47.91 1.64 28.02
C GLY A 102 47.94 3.05 27.39
N GLN A 103 47.86 4.04 28.29
CA GLN A 103 48.60 5.32 28.32
C GLN A 103 49.01 6.07 27.03
N LYS A 104 48.54 7.34 26.96
CA LYS A 104 49.29 8.58 26.59
C LYS A 104 49.79 8.72 25.13
N SER A 105 49.98 9.91 24.56
CA SER A 105 49.66 11.31 24.93
C SER A 105 49.20 12.02 23.63
N GLY A 106 48.58 13.21 23.61
CA GLY A 106 48.35 14.18 24.68
C GLY A 106 49.01 15.52 24.36
N ASN A 107 48.24 16.47 23.82
CA ASN A 107 48.39 17.94 23.95
C ASN A 107 47.25 18.64 23.17
N GLY A 108 46.96 19.90 23.51
CA GLY A 108 45.89 20.67 22.85
C GLY A 108 46.02 22.19 23.01
N ALA A 109 45.47 22.90 22.03
CA ALA A 109 45.29 24.36 21.92
C ALA A 109 44.39 24.59 20.67
N THR A 110 43.58 25.64 20.51
CA THR A 110 43.22 26.77 21.39
C THR A 110 41.81 27.23 21.02
N VAL A 111 41.09 27.88 21.93
CA VAL A 111 39.81 28.55 21.60
C VAL A 111 40.08 29.98 21.13
N GLN A 112 39.56 30.36 19.97
CA GLN A 112 39.39 31.77 19.57
C GLN A 112 37.96 32.01 19.06
N LYS A 113 37.48 33.23 19.25
CA LYS A 113 36.05 33.59 19.18
C LYS A 113 35.90 34.97 18.54
N THR A 114 35.37 35.03 17.32
CA THR A 114 35.12 36.29 16.59
C THR A 114 33.77 36.25 15.87
N ALA A 115 32.94 37.24 16.18
CA ALA A 115 31.87 37.77 15.33
C ALA A 115 32.44 39.01 14.58
N THR A 116 31.90 39.60 13.51
CA THR A 116 30.66 39.39 12.70
C THR A 116 31.05 39.77 11.23
N VAL A 117 30.24 40.01 10.18
CA VAL A 117 28.81 40.31 9.93
C VAL A 117 28.33 39.47 8.69
N PRO A 118 27.12 39.57 8.11
CA PRO A 118 26.49 38.43 7.43
C PRO A 118 26.68 38.40 5.90
N ALA A 119 27.30 37.33 5.39
CA ALA A 119 27.14 36.94 3.99
C ALA A 119 25.79 36.22 3.80
N THR A 120 24.99 36.62 2.81
CA THR A 120 23.67 36.01 2.53
C THR A 120 23.83 34.56 2.04
N SER A 121 23.68 33.61 2.95
CA SER A 121 23.71 32.20 2.62
C SER A 121 22.47 31.80 1.81
N LYS A 122 22.62 31.76 0.48
CA LYS A 122 21.90 30.77 -0.34
C LYS A 122 22.34 29.39 0.16
N ALA A 123 21.70 28.91 1.21
CA ALA A 123 21.88 27.57 1.73
C ALA A 123 21.49 26.59 0.63
N ALA A 124 22.49 26.08 -0.10
CA ALA A 124 22.30 25.03 -1.08
C ALA A 124 21.83 23.79 -0.32
N VAL A 125 20.52 23.54 -0.35
CA VAL A 125 19.94 22.30 0.16
C VAL A 125 20.67 21.15 -0.55
N ALA A 126 21.46 20.40 0.22
CA ALA A 126 22.20 19.26 -0.30
C ALA A 126 21.22 18.35 -1.03
N ARG A 127 21.42 18.16 -2.34
CA ARG A 127 20.44 17.52 -3.23
C ARG A 127 20.47 16.00 -3.09
N ASN A 128 20.26 15.50 -1.88
CA ASN A 128 20.15 14.07 -1.64
C ASN A 128 19.08 13.47 -2.58
N ALA A 129 19.40 12.33 -3.18
CA ALA A 129 18.44 11.51 -3.90
C ALA A 129 17.26 11.18 -2.97
N VAL A 130 16.03 11.17 -3.49
CA VAL A 130 14.91 10.61 -2.72
C VAL A 130 15.02 9.10 -2.81
N LYS A 131 15.16 8.45 -1.66
CA LYS A 131 15.31 7.00 -1.57
C LYS A 131 13.93 6.35 -1.52
N VAL A 132 13.58 5.67 -2.61
CA VAL A 132 12.26 5.07 -2.86
C VAL A 132 12.38 3.56 -2.74
N GLY A 133 11.79 3.00 -1.69
CA GLY A 133 11.64 1.57 -1.51
C GLY A 133 10.36 1.01 -2.13
N VAL A 134 10.39 -0.21 -2.64
CA VAL A 134 9.21 -0.95 -3.10
C VAL A 134 9.23 -2.34 -2.46
N MET A 135 8.21 -2.65 -1.66
CA MET A 135 8.07 -3.90 -0.90
C MET A 135 6.73 -4.54 -1.24
N LEU A 136 6.69 -5.25 -2.38
CA LEU A 136 5.50 -5.84 -2.98
C LEU A 136 5.83 -7.24 -3.53
N PRO A 137 4.84 -8.11 -3.80
CA PRO A 137 5.07 -9.34 -4.56
C PRO A 137 5.50 -8.99 -5.99
N LEU A 138 6.81 -9.03 -6.27
CA LEU A 138 7.39 -8.68 -7.58
C LEU A 138 7.81 -9.95 -8.33
N HIS A 139 6.81 -10.72 -8.78
CA HIS A 139 7.00 -12.01 -9.48
C HIS A 139 5.93 -12.24 -10.57
N ASN A 140 6.18 -13.15 -11.51
CA ASN A 140 5.29 -13.43 -12.66
C ASN A 140 4.45 -14.72 -12.50
N VAL A 141 4.12 -15.11 -11.26
CA VAL A 141 3.45 -16.39 -10.98
C VAL A 141 1.93 -16.25 -11.09
N ASP A 142 1.32 -15.55 -10.13
CA ASP A 142 -0.13 -15.40 -9.98
C ASP A 142 -0.62 -13.99 -10.39
N GLY A 143 -1.89 -13.71 -10.10
CA GLY A 143 -2.53 -12.43 -10.38
C GLY A 143 -2.07 -11.27 -9.49
N ASP A 144 -1.50 -11.51 -8.30
CA ASP A 144 -0.97 -10.44 -7.45
C ASP A 144 0.39 -10.01 -7.95
N GLY A 145 1.28 -10.98 -8.15
CA GLY A 145 2.62 -10.73 -8.69
C GLY A 145 2.57 -9.98 -10.02
N LYS A 146 1.74 -10.43 -10.97
CA LYS A 146 1.58 -9.78 -12.29
C LYS A 146 1.10 -8.34 -12.16
N ARG A 147 0.10 -8.07 -11.32
CA ARG A 147 -0.43 -6.72 -11.07
C ARG A 147 0.59 -5.81 -10.39
N MET A 148 1.36 -6.32 -9.44
CA MET A 148 2.36 -5.51 -8.71
C MET A 148 3.64 -5.27 -9.52
N VAL A 149 4.05 -6.20 -10.39
CA VAL A 149 5.10 -5.96 -11.39
C VAL A 149 4.67 -4.86 -12.37
N GLU A 150 3.43 -4.87 -12.86
CA GLU A 150 2.93 -3.78 -13.71
C GLU A 150 2.83 -2.44 -12.95
N TYR A 151 2.35 -2.45 -11.70
CA TYR A 151 2.36 -1.25 -10.84
C TYR A 151 3.78 -0.70 -10.65
N TYR A 152 4.76 -1.55 -10.39
CA TYR A 152 6.16 -1.15 -10.23
C TYR A 152 6.77 -0.58 -11.52
N ARG A 153 6.47 -1.17 -12.68
CA ARG A 153 6.82 -0.58 -13.99
C ARG A 153 6.23 0.82 -14.17
N GLY A 154 4.99 1.03 -13.72
CA GLY A 154 4.36 2.35 -13.64
C GLY A 154 5.15 3.34 -12.78
N LEU A 155 5.53 2.92 -11.57
CA LEU A 155 6.35 3.70 -10.65
C LEU A 155 7.70 4.08 -11.27
N LEU A 156 8.36 3.16 -11.96
CA LEU A 156 9.62 3.41 -12.68
C LEU A 156 9.48 4.47 -13.77
N LEU A 157 8.38 4.47 -14.54
CA LEU A 157 8.10 5.53 -15.53
C LEU A 157 7.88 6.90 -14.86
N ALA A 158 7.41 6.95 -13.62
CA ALA A 158 7.31 8.19 -12.85
C ALA A 158 8.67 8.65 -12.32
N CYS A 159 9.50 7.74 -11.79
CA CYS A 159 10.88 8.05 -11.43
C CYS A 159 11.67 8.58 -12.63
N GLU A 160 11.46 8.01 -13.82
CA GLU A 160 12.06 8.45 -15.08
C GLU A 160 11.59 9.87 -15.46
N THR A 161 10.29 10.15 -15.41
CA THR A 161 9.73 11.51 -15.63
C THR A 161 10.25 12.53 -14.60
N LEU A 162 10.35 12.17 -13.32
CA LEU A 162 10.88 13.06 -12.29
C LEU A 162 12.40 13.29 -12.45
N LYS A 163 13.15 12.29 -12.93
CA LYS A 163 14.57 12.43 -13.29
C LYS A 163 14.78 13.40 -14.47
N GLN A 164 13.92 13.35 -15.50
CA GLN A 164 13.90 14.36 -16.56
C GLN A 164 13.60 15.77 -16.01
N GLN A 165 12.79 15.88 -14.95
CA GLN A 165 12.52 17.14 -14.24
C GLN A 165 13.63 17.55 -13.24
N GLY A 166 14.79 16.90 -13.28
CA GLY A 166 15.96 17.24 -12.44
C GLY A 166 15.90 16.73 -11.01
N ALA A 167 14.98 15.83 -10.68
CA ALA A 167 14.97 15.15 -9.38
C ALA A 167 15.94 13.96 -9.38
N ASP A 168 16.92 13.99 -8.49
CA ASP A 168 17.69 12.79 -8.15
C ASP A 168 16.86 11.83 -7.28
N ILE A 169 16.84 10.56 -7.65
CA ILE A 169 15.98 9.48 -7.12
C ILE A 169 16.75 8.17 -7.17
N ASP A 170 16.78 7.47 -6.03
CA ASP A 170 17.44 6.19 -5.81
C ASP A 170 16.35 5.14 -5.50
N VAL A 171 16.21 4.10 -6.32
CA VAL A 171 15.08 3.15 -6.28
C VAL A 171 15.55 1.76 -5.87
N HIS A 172 15.06 1.30 -4.72
CA HIS A 172 15.33 -0.03 -4.18
C HIS A 172 14.04 -0.84 -4.22
N ALA A 173 14.10 -2.07 -4.72
CA ALA A 173 12.91 -2.91 -4.90
C ALA A 173 13.16 -4.34 -4.42
N TRP A 174 12.28 -4.82 -3.55
CA TRP A 174 12.36 -6.13 -2.93
C TRP A 174 11.08 -6.91 -3.21
N ASN A 175 11.22 -8.13 -3.70
CA ASN A 175 10.11 -9.07 -3.79
C ASN A 175 9.69 -9.51 -2.38
N VAL A 176 8.44 -9.27 -2.03
CA VAL A 176 7.81 -9.72 -0.78
C VAL A 176 6.63 -10.64 -1.13
N PRO A 177 6.86 -11.96 -1.23
CA PRO A 177 5.81 -12.97 -1.41
C PRO A 177 4.73 -12.89 -0.31
N ILE A 178 3.54 -13.43 -0.59
CA ILE A 178 2.43 -13.46 0.37
C ILE A 178 2.80 -14.10 1.71
N ASP A 179 3.51 -15.23 1.70
CA ASP A 179 3.87 -15.98 2.91
C ASP A 179 5.24 -15.64 3.48
N ALA A 180 5.96 -14.67 2.89
CA ALA A 180 7.23 -14.21 3.42
C ALA A 180 7.06 -13.49 4.76
N ASP A 181 7.93 -13.83 5.71
CA ASP A 181 8.20 -12.99 6.86
C ASP A 181 8.98 -11.74 6.41
N ILE A 182 8.24 -10.65 6.19
CA ILE A 182 8.79 -9.39 5.69
C ILE A 182 9.96 -8.86 6.54
N ARG A 183 10.12 -9.27 7.81
CA ARG A 183 11.30 -8.89 8.61
C ARG A 183 12.62 -9.29 7.94
N ASN A 184 12.66 -10.41 7.22
CA ASN A 184 13.84 -10.83 6.47
C ASN A 184 14.15 -9.91 5.27
N THR A 185 13.15 -9.20 4.74
CA THR A 185 13.31 -8.10 3.78
C THR A 185 13.74 -6.80 4.45
N LEU A 186 13.20 -6.49 5.63
CA LEU A 186 13.54 -5.27 6.40
C LEU A 186 14.99 -5.24 6.90
N LEU A 187 15.69 -6.38 6.90
CA LEU A 187 17.12 -6.49 7.20
C LEU A 187 18.04 -6.27 5.99
N GLN A 188 17.50 -6.15 4.77
CA GLN A 188 18.31 -6.04 3.55
C GLN A 188 18.88 -4.62 3.37
N GLU A 189 19.99 -4.52 2.64
CA GLU A 189 20.67 -3.25 2.37
C GLU A 189 19.74 -2.23 1.70
N GLY A 190 19.91 -0.95 2.02
CA GLY A 190 19.08 0.16 1.52
C GLY A 190 17.73 0.33 2.23
N ALA A 191 17.13 -0.74 2.77
CA ALA A 191 15.76 -0.71 3.32
C ALA A 191 15.56 0.34 4.42
N ASN A 192 16.53 0.49 5.34
CA ASN A 192 16.46 1.45 6.45
C ASN A 192 16.88 2.89 6.06
N GLN A 193 17.22 3.12 4.78
CA GLN A 193 17.66 4.41 4.24
C GLN A 193 16.59 5.10 3.39
N CYS A 194 15.45 4.45 3.14
CA CYS A 194 14.38 4.99 2.30
C CYS A 194 13.71 6.23 2.96
N ASP A 195 13.38 7.25 2.18
CA ASP A 195 12.47 8.33 2.61
C ASP A 195 11.01 7.87 2.55
N ILE A 196 10.71 6.98 1.60
CA ILE A 196 9.38 6.45 1.32
C ILE A 196 9.45 4.98 0.88
N ILE A 197 8.54 4.14 1.39
CA ILE A 197 8.37 2.74 0.96
C ILE A 197 6.94 2.54 0.45
N PHE A 198 6.81 1.96 -0.75
CA PHE A 198 5.55 1.50 -1.31
C PHE A 198 5.33 0.02 -0.95
N GLY A 199 4.42 -0.25 -0.01
CA GLY A 199 4.09 -1.59 0.46
C GLY A 199 3.43 -1.63 1.84
N PRO A 200 2.94 -2.80 2.28
CA PRO A 200 2.90 -4.06 1.53
C PRO A 200 1.66 -4.14 0.63
N LEU A 201 1.46 -5.29 -0.03
CA LEU A 201 0.13 -5.67 -0.53
C LEU A 201 -0.70 -6.38 0.56
N TYR A 202 -0.07 -7.13 1.46
CA TYR A 202 -0.75 -8.09 2.33
C TYR A 202 -0.90 -7.61 3.78
N THR A 203 -2.13 -7.71 4.33
CA THR A 203 -2.49 -7.29 5.70
C THR A 203 -1.49 -7.76 6.77
N LYS A 204 -1.05 -9.03 6.73
CA LYS A 204 -0.15 -9.60 7.75
C LYS A 204 1.25 -8.96 7.80
N GLN A 205 1.64 -8.24 6.73
CA GLN A 205 2.92 -7.55 6.61
C GLN A 205 2.84 -6.05 7.03
N VAL A 206 1.63 -5.51 7.24
CA VAL A 206 1.41 -4.09 7.52
C VAL A 206 2.03 -3.70 8.85
N ALA A 207 1.72 -4.41 9.94
CA ALA A 207 2.23 -4.10 11.27
C ALA A 207 3.77 -4.13 11.36
N PRO A 208 4.51 -5.16 10.90
CA PRO A 208 5.98 -5.15 10.95
C PRO A 208 6.60 -4.02 10.10
N LEU A 209 6.14 -3.78 8.87
CA LEU A 209 6.66 -2.66 8.05
C LEU A 209 6.31 -1.29 8.66
N THR A 210 5.12 -1.13 9.25
CA THR A 210 4.74 0.11 9.95
C THR A 210 5.69 0.42 11.12
N ASN A 211 6.01 -0.59 11.93
CA ASN A 211 6.95 -0.41 13.05
C ASN A 211 8.36 -0.04 12.57
N PHE A 212 8.82 -0.63 11.47
CA PHE A 212 10.10 -0.30 10.84
C PHE A 212 10.12 1.12 10.28
N CYS A 213 9.11 1.51 9.50
CA CYS A 213 8.99 2.87 8.95
C CYS A 213 8.96 3.92 10.06
N LYS A 214 8.24 3.66 11.15
CA LYS A 214 8.18 4.50 12.35
C LYS A 214 9.52 4.60 13.09
N ASN A 215 10.32 3.54 13.12
CA ASN A 215 11.64 3.54 13.74
C ASN A 215 12.65 4.41 12.95
N TYR A 216 12.63 4.33 11.62
CA TYR A 216 13.58 5.05 10.76
C TYR A 216 13.04 6.40 10.21
N GLY A 217 11.77 6.72 10.46
CA GLY A 217 11.13 7.98 10.03
C GLY A 217 10.69 8.01 8.57
N ILE A 218 10.48 6.83 7.99
CA ILE A 218 10.12 6.56 6.58
C ILE A 218 8.61 6.76 6.39
N LYS A 219 8.18 7.30 5.25
CA LYS A 219 6.75 7.33 4.87
C LYS A 219 6.33 6.01 4.24
N MET A 220 5.22 5.44 4.68
CA MET A 220 4.73 4.14 4.25
C MET A 220 3.49 4.29 3.38
N VAL A 221 3.60 4.04 2.08
CA VAL A 221 2.46 4.08 1.15
C VAL A 221 1.84 2.70 1.09
N ILE A 222 0.54 2.60 1.38
CA ILE A 222 -0.25 1.39 1.23
C ILE A 222 -1.12 1.58 -0.03
N PRO A 223 -0.69 1.07 -1.20
CA PRO A 223 -1.27 1.45 -2.49
C PRO A 223 -2.61 0.78 -2.82
N PHE A 224 -2.93 -0.33 -2.16
CA PHE A 224 -4.11 -1.16 -2.43
C PHE A 224 -4.84 -1.55 -1.13
N SER A 225 -5.90 -2.34 -1.24
CA SER A 225 -6.77 -2.73 -0.13
C SER A 225 -6.08 -3.65 0.88
N ILE A 226 -6.04 -3.23 2.13
CA ILE A 226 -5.69 -4.04 3.30
C ILE A 226 -6.86 -4.04 4.30
N SER A 227 -6.91 -5.02 5.19
CA SER A 227 -7.84 -5.04 6.32
C SER A 227 -7.21 -4.35 7.54
N GLY A 228 -8.00 -3.57 8.28
CA GLY A 228 -7.58 -2.98 9.55
C GLY A 228 -7.54 -1.44 9.55
N ASP A 229 -6.96 -0.89 10.61
CA ASP A 229 -7.06 0.52 10.99
C ASP A 229 -5.72 1.15 11.39
N ASP A 230 -4.57 0.58 10.99
CA ASP A 230 -3.24 1.07 11.41
C ASP A 230 -2.95 2.52 11.00
N VAL A 231 -3.57 3.01 9.94
CA VAL A 231 -3.52 4.42 9.51
C VAL A 231 -4.23 5.38 10.49
N GLU A 232 -5.11 4.90 11.39
CA GLU A 232 -5.65 5.68 12.51
C GLU A 232 -4.67 5.76 13.71
N ARG A 233 -3.60 4.97 13.71
CA ARG A 233 -2.61 4.87 14.81
C ARG A 233 -1.20 5.34 14.45
N ASN A 234 -0.80 5.30 13.18
CA ASN A 234 0.59 5.49 12.77
C ASN A 234 0.70 6.61 11.74
N LYS A 235 1.39 7.70 12.12
CA LYS A 235 1.54 8.96 11.36
C LYS A 235 2.33 8.80 10.05
N GLU A 236 3.04 7.68 9.92
CA GLU A 236 3.88 7.31 8.79
C GLU A 236 3.06 6.84 7.57
N ILE A 237 1.83 6.36 7.79
CA ILE A 237 1.04 5.68 6.75
C ILE A 237 0.30 6.67 5.84
N PHE A 238 0.40 6.43 4.53
CA PHE A 238 -0.40 7.01 3.45
C PHE A 238 -1.22 5.88 2.81
N GLN A 239 -2.49 5.73 3.22
CA GLN A 239 -3.37 4.68 2.70
C GLN A 239 -4.16 5.19 1.49
N VAL A 240 -3.94 4.59 0.31
CA VAL A 240 -4.63 4.96 -0.94
C VAL A 240 -6.04 4.36 -1.01
N TYR A 241 -6.22 3.13 -0.53
CA TYR A 241 -7.51 2.45 -0.56
C TYR A 241 -8.50 3.08 0.44
N GLN A 242 -9.70 3.35 -0.06
CA GLN A 242 -10.86 3.81 0.69
C GLN A 242 -11.83 2.63 0.85
N SER A 243 -12.32 2.39 2.06
CA SER A 243 -13.26 1.28 2.32
C SER A 243 -14.58 1.49 1.58
N ASP A 244 -15.23 0.39 1.24
CA ASP A 244 -16.50 0.37 0.51
C ASP A 244 -17.57 1.23 1.19
N ASP A 245 -17.65 1.22 2.53
CA ASP A 245 -18.54 2.09 3.31
C ASP A 245 -18.21 3.59 3.12
N ALA A 246 -16.93 3.96 3.09
CA ALA A 246 -16.50 5.35 2.91
C ALA A 246 -16.78 5.85 1.48
N LEU A 247 -16.64 4.96 0.48
CA LEU A 247 -17.02 5.23 -0.90
C LEU A 247 -18.53 5.29 -1.09
N ASN A 248 -19.30 4.45 -0.39
CA ASN A 248 -20.76 4.49 -0.34
C ASN A 248 -21.26 5.82 0.24
N ASP A 249 -20.69 6.23 1.37
CA ASP A 249 -20.96 7.52 2.02
C ASP A 249 -20.63 8.71 1.10
N ALA A 250 -19.47 8.68 0.42
CA ALA A 250 -19.07 9.70 -0.54
C ALA A 250 -20.02 9.75 -1.75
N THR A 251 -20.44 8.59 -2.25
CA THR A 251 -21.38 8.46 -3.37
C THR A 251 -22.75 9.03 -3.04
N ILE A 252 -23.30 8.71 -1.86
CA ILE A 252 -24.59 9.26 -1.38
C ILE A 252 -24.48 10.79 -1.21
N LYS A 253 -23.39 11.30 -0.61
CA LYS A 253 -23.16 12.74 -0.45
C LYS A 253 -23.03 13.46 -1.79
N ALA A 254 -22.29 12.89 -2.74
CA ALA A 254 -22.14 13.43 -4.09
C ALA A 254 -23.48 13.49 -4.82
N PHE A 255 -24.29 12.41 -4.80
CA PHE A 255 -25.65 12.40 -5.35
C PHE A 255 -26.48 13.57 -4.80
N LEU A 256 -26.58 13.68 -3.48
CA LEU A 256 -27.47 14.63 -2.81
C LEU A 256 -27.02 16.09 -2.91
N SER A 257 -25.74 16.33 -3.19
CA SER A 257 -25.20 17.67 -3.50
C SER A 257 -25.34 18.05 -4.97
N ARG A 258 -25.36 17.07 -5.89
CA ARG A 258 -25.52 17.27 -7.34
C ARG A 258 -26.98 17.42 -7.74
N PHE A 259 -27.86 16.59 -7.18
CA PHE A 259 -29.25 16.44 -7.60
C PHE A 259 -30.23 17.02 -6.57
N THR A 260 -30.40 18.34 -6.61
CA THR A 260 -31.18 19.10 -5.62
C THR A 260 -32.67 19.26 -5.97
N ASN A 261 -33.05 19.08 -7.24
CA ASN A 261 -34.42 19.28 -7.73
C ASN A 261 -34.84 18.17 -8.72
N VAL A 262 -34.68 16.91 -8.30
CA VAL A 262 -34.90 15.72 -9.14
C VAL A 262 -36.00 14.80 -8.59
N HIS A 263 -36.38 13.81 -9.39
CA HIS A 263 -37.15 12.64 -8.94
C HIS A 263 -36.30 11.37 -9.14
N PRO A 264 -35.76 10.76 -8.08
CA PRO A 264 -34.99 9.51 -8.21
C PRO A 264 -35.91 8.31 -8.49
N ILE A 265 -35.47 7.41 -9.38
CA ILE A 265 -36.21 6.19 -9.73
C ILE A 265 -35.30 4.99 -9.49
N PHE A 266 -35.66 4.15 -8.52
CA PHE A 266 -34.94 2.91 -8.23
C PHE A 266 -35.51 1.78 -9.08
N VAL A 267 -34.67 1.22 -9.97
CA VAL A 267 -35.05 0.10 -10.84
C VAL A 267 -34.55 -1.21 -10.26
N ASP A 268 -35.49 -2.05 -9.86
CA ASP A 268 -35.22 -3.45 -9.55
C ASP A 268 -34.93 -4.22 -10.85
N CYS A 269 -33.71 -4.74 -10.94
CA CYS A 269 -33.21 -5.50 -12.07
C CYS A 269 -33.28 -7.02 -11.86
N ASN A 270 -33.96 -7.47 -10.78
CA ASN A 270 -34.12 -8.89 -10.40
C ASN A 270 -32.78 -9.64 -10.18
N ASP A 271 -31.69 -8.92 -9.89
CA ASP A 271 -30.36 -9.48 -9.71
C ASP A 271 -30.10 -9.89 -8.24
N SER A 272 -30.46 -11.13 -7.91
CA SER A 272 -30.19 -11.76 -6.61
C SER A 272 -28.69 -11.90 -6.28
N THR A 273 -27.79 -11.68 -7.24
CA THR A 273 -26.34 -11.68 -7.01
C THR A 273 -25.77 -10.30 -6.66
N SER A 274 -26.57 -9.23 -6.77
CA SER A 274 -26.12 -7.86 -6.55
C SER A 274 -25.51 -7.65 -5.16
N ARG A 275 -24.57 -6.71 -5.09
CA ARG A 275 -23.98 -6.21 -3.84
C ARG A 275 -24.26 -4.71 -3.59
N LYS A 276 -25.09 -4.07 -4.42
CA LYS A 276 -25.36 -2.62 -4.36
C LYS A 276 -26.46 -2.21 -3.37
N GLY A 277 -26.98 -3.16 -2.59
CA GLY A 277 -28.04 -2.91 -1.59
C GLY A 277 -27.68 -1.85 -0.55
N ASN A 278 -26.44 -1.79 -0.07
CA ASN A 278 -25.98 -0.78 0.90
C ASN A 278 -26.12 0.65 0.34
N PHE A 279 -25.90 0.83 -0.98
CA PHE A 279 -26.08 2.11 -1.65
C PHE A 279 -27.55 2.46 -1.83
N THR A 280 -28.35 1.58 -2.44
CA THR A 280 -29.75 1.89 -2.73
C THR A 280 -30.64 1.94 -1.49
N PHE A 281 -30.24 1.29 -0.39
CA PHE A 281 -30.86 1.49 0.93
C PHE A 281 -30.39 2.80 1.58
N GLY A 282 -29.08 3.04 1.63
CA GLY A 282 -28.51 4.24 2.25
C GLY A 282 -29.00 5.54 1.60
N LEU A 283 -29.10 5.57 0.27
CA LEU A 283 -29.62 6.72 -0.46
C LEU A 283 -31.11 6.94 -0.18
N ARG A 284 -31.96 5.90 -0.25
CA ARG A 284 -33.41 6.03 0.05
C ARG A 284 -33.68 6.55 1.46
N LYS A 285 -32.96 6.01 2.46
CA LYS A 285 -33.04 6.48 3.85
C LYS A 285 -32.71 7.98 3.99
N GLU A 286 -31.74 8.48 3.24
CA GLU A 286 -31.32 9.89 3.29
C GLU A 286 -32.22 10.80 2.42
N LEU A 287 -32.84 10.27 1.36
CA LEU A 287 -33.93 10.95 0.62
C LEU A 287 -35.18 11.10 1.50
N GLU A 288 -35.60 10.03 2.19
CA GLU A 288 -36.69 10.01 3.18
C GLU A 288 -36.45 11.04 4.28
N ARG A 289 -35.25 11.05 4.89
CA ARG A 289 -34.87 12.04 5.92
C ARG A 289 -34.92 13.48 5.43
N ARG A 290 -34.74 13.70 4.12
CA ARG A 290 -34.83 15.02 3.44
C ARG A 290 -36.22 15.33 2.87
N LYS A 291 -37.19 14.42 2.99
CA LYS A 291 -38.53 14.49 2.36
C LYS A 291 -38.46 14.65 0.83
N ILE A 292 -37.46 14.04 0.20
CA ILE A 292 -37.34 13.97 -1.26
C ILE A 292 -38.07 12.71 -1.73
N ASN A 293 -39.14 12.89 -2.49
CA ASN A 293 -39.90 11.79 -3.09
C ASN A 293 -39.04 11.03 -4.10
N TYR A 294 -39.26 9.72 -4.19
CA TYR A 294 -38.66 8.83 -5.19
C TYR A 294 -39.67 7.76 -5.60
N SER A 295 -39.43 7.08 -6.73
CA SER A 295 -40.21 5.92 -7.16
C SER A 295 -39.39 4.64 -7.14
N ILE A 296 -40.07 3.49 -7.04
CA ILE A 296 -39.49 2.16 -7.27
C ILE A 296 -40.25 1.52 -8.44
N THR A 297 -39.54 0.87 -9.35
CA THR A 297 -40.10 0.11 -10.47
C THR A 297 -39.25 -1.14 -10.75
N ASN A 298 -39.71 -2.04 -11.61
CA ASN A 298 -38.97 -3.25 -11.99
C ASN A 298 -38.74 -3.28 -13.50
N VAL A 299 -37.55 -3.73 -13.94
CA VAL A 299 -37.17 -3.77 -15.36
C VAL A 299 -38.12 -4.65 -16.21
N ASN A 300 -38.76 -5.66 -15.60
CA ASN A 300 -39.72 -6.55 -16.25
C ASN A 300 -41.16 -5.99 -16.32
N SER A 301 -41.42 -4.80 -15.78
CA SER A 301 -42.74 -4.16 -15.88
C SER A 301 -43.10 -3.83 -17.34
N SER A 302 -44.39 -3.92 -17.70
CA SER A 302 -44.86 -3.39 -18.98
C SER A 302 -44.56 -1.89 -19.08
N ILE A 303 -44.41 -1.37 -20.30
CA ILE A 303 -43.93 0.01 -20.48
C ILE A 303 -44.83 1.05 -19.81
N ASP A 304 -46.14 0.79 -19.78
CA ASP A 304 -47.16 1.65 -19.17
C ASP A 304 -47.14 1.62 -17.64
N GLN A 305 -46.57 0.58 -17.03
CA GLN A 305 -46.34 0.51 -15.59
C GLN A 305 -44.96 1.09 -15.23
N PHE A 306 -43.95 0.86 -16.07
CA PHE A 306 -42.62 1.47 -15.95
C PHE A 306 -42.71 3.01 -16.02
N ALA A 307 -43.50 3.54 -16.97
CA ALA A 307 -43.75 4.98 -17.16
C ALA A 307 -44.31 5.69 -15.91
N LYS A 308 -45.11 5.00 -15.08
CA LYS A 308 -45.70 5.59 -13.85
C LYS A 308 -44.68 5.94 -12.77
N ALA A 309 -43.45 5.48 -12.90
CA ALA A 309 -42.37 5.86 -12.00
C ALA A 309 -41.78 7.25 -12.33
N PHE A 310 -42.08 7.82 -13.50
CA PHE A 310 -41.51 9.09 -13.97
C PHE A 310 -42.37 10.29 -13.54
N MET A 311 -41.69 11.41 -13.24
CA MET A 311 -42.31 12.69 -12.94
C MET A 311 -41.97 13.68 -14.07
N PRO A 312 -42.93 14.03 -14.96
CA PRO A 312 -42.64 14.86 -16.14
C PRO A 312 -42.11 16.26 -15.84
N SER A 313 -42.42 16.81 -14.66
CA SER A 313 -41.96 18.14 -14.21
C SER A 313 -40.60 18.13 -13.49
N LYS A 314 -39.84 17.03 -13.57
CA LYS A 314 -38.53 16.85 -12.95
C LYS A 314 -37.53 16.19 -13.90
N GLN A 315 -36.24 16.37 -13.61
CA GLN A 315 -35.19 15.46 -14.06
C GLN A 315 -35.35 14.13 -13.31
N ASN A 316 -35.45 13.02 -14.05
CA ASN A 316 -35.66 11.68 -13.52
C ASN A 316 -34.31 10.97 -13.44
N VAL A 317 -33.83 10.65 -12.22
CA VAL A 317 -32.49 10.07 -12.02
C VAL A 317 -32.62 8.57 -11.75
N ILE A 318 -32.27 7.78 -12.76
CA ILE A 318 -32.44 6.32 -12.76
C ILE A 318 -31.29 5.65 -12.02
N ILE A 319 -31.62 4.83 -11.03
CA ILE A 319 -30.68 4.14 -10.15
C ILE A 319 -30.98 2.65 -10.17
N LEU A 320 -30.11 1.84 -10.77
CA LEU A 320 -30.27 0.39 -10.80
C LEU A 320 -29.92 -0.23 -9.44
N ASN A 321 -30.59 -1.30 -9.03
CA ASN A 321 -30.17 -2.07 -7.85
C ASN A 321 -28.94 -2.98 -8.08
N THR A 322 -28.27 -2.89 -9.23
CA THR A 322 -27.03 -3.64 -9.54
C THR A 322 -26.05 -2.88 -10.43
N GLY A 323 -24.77 -3.22 -10.31
CA GLY A 323 -23.67 -2.73 -11.13
C GLY A 323 -23.31 -3.63 -12.32
N ARG A 324 -24.11 -4.64 -12.65
CA ARG A 324 -23.81 -5.65 -13.68
C ARG A 324 -24.24 -5.24 -15.09
N SER A 325 -23.43 -5.60 -16.08
CA SER A 325 -23.64 -5.26 -17.51
C SER A 325 -24.95 -5.77 -18.11
N PRO A 326 -25.37 -7.06 -17.95
CA PRO A 326 -26.60 -7.55 -18.57
C PRO A 326 -27.84 -6.78 -18.12
N GLN A 327 -27.93 -6.48 -16.83
CA GLN A 327 -29.01 -5.69 -16.23
C GLN A 327 -28.96 -4.23 -16.67
N LEU A 328 -27.78 -3.62 -16.82
CA LEU A 328 -27.68 -2.28 -17.40
C LEU A 328 -28.19 -2.27 -18.85
N THR A 329 -27.82 -3.25 -19.67
CA THR A 329 -28.33 -3.37 -21.05
C THR A 329 -29.85 -3.54 -21.09
N GLN A 330 -30.44 -4.32 -20.16
CA GLN A 330 -31.90 -4.48 -20.05
C GLN A 330 -32.58 -3.14 -19.70
N VAL A 331 -32.09 -2.41 -18.71
CA VAL A 331 -32.67 -1.10 -18.33
C VAL A 331 -32.45 -0.04 -19.41
N LEU A 332 -31.29 -0.04 -20.09
CA LEU A 332 -31.05 0.84 -21.24
C LEU A 332 -32.01 0.56 -22.41
N ASN A 333 -32.25 -0.71 -22.74
CA ASN A 333 -33.28 -1.08 -23.72
C ASN A 333 -34.67 -0.63 -23.26
N LYS A 334 -34.97 -0.71 -21.95
CA LYS A 334 -36.27 -0.29 -21.39
C LYS A 334 -36.47 1.23 -21.40
N LEU A 335 -35.38 1.99 -21.24
CA LEU A 335 -35.38 3.44 -21.38
C LEU A 335 -35.53 3.85 -22.85
N ASP A 336 -34.93 3.13 -23.80
CA ASP A 336 -35.14 3.39 -25.23
C ASP A 336 -36.60 3.09 -25.66
N GLU A 337 -37.22 2.03 -25.12
CA GLU A 337 -38.66 1.77 -25.30
C GLU A 337 -39.53 2.88 -24.68
N PHE A 338 -39.12 3.41 -23.53
CA PHE A 338 -39.86 4.46 -22.82
C PHE A 338 -39.78 5.79 -23.56
N ASP A 339 -38.59 6.24 -23.94
CA ASP A 339 -38.32 7.49 -24.66
C ASP A 339 -39.00 7.50 -26.04
N ALA A 340 -39.05 6.36 -26.74
CA ALA A 340 -39.77 6.23 -28.00
C ALA A 340 -41.30 6.34 -27.87
N LYS A 341 -41.88 6.00 -26.71
CA LYS A 341 -43.33 6.05 -26.45
C LYS A 341 -43.76 7.32 -25.70
N TYR A 342 -42.89 7.89 -24.89
CA TYR A 342 -43.10 9.02 -24.00
C TYR A 342 -41.96 10.05 -24.12
N PRO A 343 -41.77 10.64 -25.32
CA PRO A 343 -40.63 11.52 -25.59
C PRO A 343 -40.66 12.81 -24.77
N GLY A 344 -39.47 13.37 -24.51
CA GLY A 344 -39.30 14.66 -23.83
C GLY A 344 -39.14 14.58 -22.31
N ALA A 345 -39.12 13.39 -21.71
CA ALA A 345 -38.74 13.21 -20.32
C ALA A 345 -37.24 13.54 -20.12
N ALA A 346 -36.91 14.38 -19.14
CA ALA A 346 -35.51 14.59 -18.73
C ALA A 346 -35.03 13.38 -17.91
N ILE A 347 -33.98 12.69 -18.37
CA ILE A 347 -33.46 11.43 -17.80
C ILE A 347 -31.94 11.53 -17.60
N SER A 348 -31.47 11.12 -16.42
CA SER A 348 -30.05 10.90 -16.13
C SER A 348 -29.85 9.52 -15.48
N LEU A 349 -28.76 8.82 -15.77
CA LEU A 349 -28.39 7.61 -15.02
C LEU A 349 -27.44 7.94 -13.87
N PHE A 350 -27.64 7.31 -12.71
CA PHE A 350 -26.65 7.28 -11.64
C PHE A 350 -26.21 5.85 -11.37
N GLY A 351 -24.94 5.56 -11.63
CA GLY A 351 -24.43 4.21 -11.81
C GLY A 351 -23.37 3.76 -10.81
N TYR A 352 -22.48 2.89 -11.29
CA TYR A 352 -21.46 2.23 -10.49
C TYR A 352 -20.14 2.12 -11.22
N THR A 353 -19.02 2.09 -10.49
CA THR A 353 -17.65 2.10 -11.05
C THR A 353 -17.41 0.97 -12.07
N GLU A 354 -18.03 -0.19 -11.88
CA GLU A 354 -17.96 -1.32 -12.81
C GLU A 354 -18.39 -0.97 -14.25
N TRP A 355 -19.29 0.01 -14.41
CA TRP A 355 -19.78 0.45 -15.73
C TRP A 355 -18.64 1.02 -16.60
N LEU A 356 -17.55 1.54 -16.00
CA LEU A 356 -16.37 2.00 -16.73
C LEU A 356 -15.69 0.87 -17.53
N MET A 357 -15.81 -0.39 -17.11
CA MET A 357 -15.22 -1.54 -17.83
C MET A 357 -15.90 -1.81 -19.17
N TYR A 358 -17.15 -1.37 -19.35
CA TYR A 358 -17.96 -1.65 -20.54
C TYR A 358 -18.67 -0.41 -21.11
N ALA A 359 -18.28 0.80 -20.66
CA ALA A 359 -18.75 2.08 -21.17
C ALA A 359 -18.59 2.21 -22.68
N LYS A 360 -17.49 1.68 -23.27
CA LYS A 360 -17.26 1.70 -24.72
C LYS A 360 -18.33 0.98 -25.55
N TYR A 361 -19.13 0.09 -24.96
CA TYR A 361 -20.24 -0.60 -25.63
C TYR A 361 -21.59 0.09 -25.43
N ASN A 362 -21.65 1.13 -24.59
CA ASN A 362 -22.87 1.84 -24.21
C ASN A 362 -22.73 3.37 -24.36
N LEU A 363 -21.68 3.85 -25.05
CA LEU A 363 -21.23 5.24 -24.99
C LEU A 363 -22.31 6.24 -25.41
N GLU A 364 -22.94 6.02 -26.57
CA GLU A 364 -24.02 6.88 -27.08
C GLU A 364 -25.24 6.90 -26.13
N ARG A 365 -25.53 5.77 -25.46
CA ARG A 365 -26.58 5.67 -24.45
C ARG A 365 -26.19 6.36 -23.14
N PHE A 366 -24.91 6.38 -22.78
CA PHE A 366 -24.42 7.11 -21.60
C PHE A 366 -24.47 8.63 -21.82
N TYR A 367 -24.24 9.11 -23.04
CA TYR A 367 -24.48 10.50 -23.42
C TYR A 367 -25.99 10.83 -23.48
N LYS A 368 -26.80 10.00 -24.17
CA LYS A 368 -28.26 10.16 -24.27
C LYS A 368 -28.93 10.30 -22.90
N TYR A 369 -28.51 9.48 -21.94
CA TYR A 369 -29.07 9.44 -20.59
C TYR A 369 -28.13 10.06 -19.54
N ASP A 370 -27.40 11.13 -19.89
CA ASP A 370 -26.68 12.03 -18.97
C ASP A 370 -26.08 11.29 -17.75
N THR A 371 -25.11 10.40 -18.01
CA THR A 371 -24.76 9.33 -17.08
C THR A 371 -23.63 9.70 -16.12
N TYR A 372 -23.86 9.52 -14.82
CA TYR A 372 -22.90 9.78 -13.74
C TYR A 372 -22.44 8.46 -13.12
N ILE A 373 -21.13 8.20 -13.15
CA ILE A 373 -20.52 7.01 -12.55
C ILE A 373 -19.60 7.42 -11.38
N PRO A 374 -19.87 7.02 -10.13
CA PRO A 374 -18.98 7.28 -9.01
C PRO A 374 -17.68 6.48 -9.15
N SER A 375 -16.55 7.11 -8.85
CA SER A 375 -15.23 6.49 -8.96
C SER A 375 -14.15 7.21 -8.15
N THR A 376 -13.05 6.50 -7.89
CA THR A 376 -11.78 7.07 -7.38
C THR A 376 -10.72 7.27 -8.46
N PHE A 377 -11.01 6.80 -9.68
CA PHE A 377 -10.11 6.82 -10.85
C PHE A 377 -10.90 7.05 -12.15
N TYR A 378 -10.23 7.37 -13.25
CA TYR A 378 -10.83 7.38 -14.58
C TYR A 378 -9.80 7.16 -15.69
N TYR A 379 -9.91 6.04 -16.39
CA TYR A 379 -9.08 5.74 -17.54
C TYR A 379 -9.70 6.40 -18.79
N ASN A 380 -9.05 7.46 -19.30
CA ASN A 380 -9.41 8.08 -20.58
C ASN A 380 -8.48 7.58 -21.70
N PRO A 381 -8.88 6.61 -22.55
CA PRO A 381 -8.04 6.11 -23.64
C PRO A 381 -7.80 7.15 -24.75
N ASN A 382 -8.60 8.21 -24.83
CA ASN A 382 -8.48 9.24 -25.87
C ASN A 382 -7.48 10.34 -25.51
N SER A 383 -7.21 10.55 -24.22
CA SER A 383 -6.26 11.55 -23.72
C SER A 383 -4.85 11.33 -24.28
N ALA A 384 -4.22 12.43 -24.71
CA ALA A 384 -2.83 12.42 -25.18
C ALA A 384 -1.84 11.97 -24.09
N GLN A 385 -2.13 12.24 -22.81
CA GLN A 385 -1.29 11.81 -21.68
C GLN A 385 -1.34 10.28 -21.51
N THR A 386 -2.54 9.68 -21.61
CA THR A 386 -2.73 8.22 -21.55
C THR A 386 -1.98 7.55 -22.70
N LYS A 387 -2.23 7.98 -23.94
CA LYS A 387 -1.57 7.45 -25.14
C LYS A 387 -0.05 7.55 -25.06
N ALA A 388 0.49 8.69 -24.63
CA ALA A 388 1.93 8.88 -24.46
C ALA A 388 2.53 7.98 -23.36
N LEU A 389 1.80 7.71 -22.28
CA LEU A 389 2.23 6.81 -21.21
C LEU A 389 2.15 5.33 -21.64
N GLU A 390 1.10 4.92 -22.36
CA GLU A 390 0.95 3.59 -22.95
C GLU A 390 2.07 3.30 -23.96
N SER A 391 2.34 4.21 -24.90
CA SER A 391 3.45 4.06 -25.85
C SER A 391 4.84 4.12 -25.18
N ARG A 392 4.99 4.78 -24.02
CA ARG A 392 6.22 4.71 -23.21
C ARG A 392 6.37 3.35 -22.54
N TYR A 393 5.30 2.82 -21.95
CA TYR A 393 5.28 1.51 -21.29
C TYR A 393 5.62 0.38 -22.28
N GLU A 394 4.97 0.35 -23.44
CA GLU A 394 5.23 -0.65 -24.48
C GLU A 394 6.68 -0.61 -24.99
N ARG A 395 7.25 0.59 -25.14
CA ARG A 395 8.65 0.77 -25.57
C ARG A 395 9.66 0.31 -24.52
N TRP A 396 9.41 0.57 -23.24
CA TRP A 396 10.32 0.23 -22.13
C TRP A 396 10.22 -1.22 -21.66
N PHE A 397 9.03 -1.85 -21.79
CA PHE A 397 8.77 -3.18 -21.22
C PHE A 397 8.35 -4.23 -22.27
N HIS A 398 8.31 -3.86 -23.55
CA HIS A 398 8.06 -4.74 -24.70
C HIS A 398 6.75 -5.54 -24.61
N GLN A 399 5.73 -4.98 -23.95
CA GLN A 399 4.40 -5.56 -23.80
C GLN A 399 3.34 -4.48 -23.50
N PRO A 400 2.06 -4.67 -23.90
CA PRO A 400 0.97 -3.77 -23.55
C PRO A 400 0.60 -3.85 -22.05
N MET A 401 -0.11 -2.83 -21.55
CA MET A 401 -0.65 -2.85 -20.19
C MET A 401 -1.81 -3.83 -20.04
N MET A 402 -1.88 -4.50 -18.88
CA MET A 402 -2.98 -5.39 -18.49
C MET A 402 -4.34 -4.70 -18.60
N VAL A 403 -5.33 -5.40 -19.13
CA VAL A 403 -6.71 -4.90 -19.23
C VAL A 403 -7.39 -5.00 -17.87
N ALA A 404 -7.35 -3.91 -17.11
CA ALA A 404 -7.94 -3.76 -15.78
C ALA A 404 -8.53 -2.36 -15.59
N GLN A 405 -9.36 -2.20 -14.57
CA GLN A 405 -9.84 -0.91 -14.09
C GLN A 405 -9.67 -0.86 -12.55
N PRO A 406 -8.82 0.02 -12.01
CA PRO A 406 -7.88 0.91 -12.72
C PRO A 406 -6.77 0.12 -13.45
N ARG A 407 -6.08 0.73 -14.43
CA ARG A 407 -4.84 0.20 -15.00
C ARG A 407 -3.73 0.24 -13.95
N PHE A 408 -2.95 -0.84 -13.79
CA PHE A 408 -1.96 -0.93 -12.72
C PHE A 408 -0.73 -0.04 -12.99
N ALA A 409 -0.25 0.00 -14.23
CA ALA A 409 0.90 0.83 -14.59
C ALA A 409 0.58 2.33 -14.49
N ILE A 410 -0.61 2.76 -14.89
CA ILE A 410 -1.01 4.18 -14.74
C ILE A 410 -1.23 4.51 -13.25
N THR A 411 -1.75 3.58 -12.45
CA THR A 411 -1.86 3.76 -10.98
C THR A 411 -0.47 3.92 -10.34
N GLY A 412 0.51 3.09 -10.72
CA GLY A 412 1.88 3.20 -10.26
C GLY A 412 2.57 4.50 -10.69
N PHE A 413 2.31 4.94 -11.94
CA PHE A 413 2.81 6.21 -12.45
C PHE A 413 2.24 7.39 -11.65
N ASP A 414 0.92 7.48 -11.51
CA ASP A 414 0.26 8.57 -10.80
C ASP A 414 0.65 8.58 -9.31
N HIS A 415 0.76 7.41 -8.66
CA HIS A 415 1.25 7.30 -7.28
C HIS A 415 2.70 7.77 -7.14
N GLY A 416 3.59 7.37 -8.06
CA GLY A 416 4.98 7.80 -8.06
C GLY A 416 5.13 9.30 -8.27
N MET A 417 4.48 9.83 -9.31
CA MET A 417 4.46 11.25 -9.65
C MET A 417 3.95 12.11 -8.48
N TYR A 418 2.91 11.64 -7.78
CA TYR A 418 2.35 12.36 -6.63
C TYR A 418 3.24 12.27 -5.39
N LEU A 419 3.56 11.06 -4.94
CA LEU A 419 4.13 10.83 -3.61
C LEU A 419 5.64 11.08 -3.59
N ILE A 420 6.38 10.73 -4.66
CA ILE A 420 7.83 10.95 -4.73
C ILE A 420 8.12 12.44 -4.97
N GLN A 421 7.34 13.15 -5.79
CA GLN A 421 7.46 14.61 -5.94
C GLN A 421 7.13 15.33 -4.63
N GLY A 422 6.08 14.89 -3.92
CA GLY A 422 5.74 15.39 -2.59
C GLY A 422 6.87 15.25 -1.58
N VAL A 423 7.49 14.06 -1.50
CA VAL A 423 8.67 13.83 -0.66
C VAL A 423 9.87 14.65 -1.11
N LYS A 424 10.15 14.79 -2.42
CA LYS A 424 11.26 15.63 -2.91
C LYS A 424 11.10 17.10 -2.51
N ARG A 425 9.85 17.61 -2.49
CA ARG A 425 9.54 19.02 -2.25
C ARG A 425 9.39 19.40 -0.78
N TYR A 426 8.86 18.50 0.06
CA TYR A 426 8.54 18.80 1.46
C TYR A 426 9.23 17.86 2.48
N GLY A 427 9.90 16.80 2.03
CA GLY A 427 10.57 15.82 2.88
C GLY A 427 9.63 15.26 3.95
N LYS A 428 10.06 15.32 5.22
CA LYS A 428 9.26 14.86 6.36
C LYS A 428 7.93 15.62 6.50
N ASN A 429 7.84 16.87 6.05
CA ASN A 429 6.65 17.73 6.12
C ASN A 429 5.61 17.46 5.00
N PHE A 430 5.86 16.51 4.10
CA PHE A 430 4.86 16.08 3.12
C PHE A 430 3.66 15.41 3.82
N THR A 431 2.44 15.90 3.56
CA THR A 431 1.16 15.40 4.08
C THR A 431 0.19 14.94 2.98
N GLY A 432 0.45 15.30 1.71
CA GLY A 432 -0.42 14.95 0.58
C GLY A 432 -1.72 15.76 0.52
N GLU A 433 -1.79 16.89 1.24
CA GLU A 433 -2.89 17.85 1.13
C GLU A 433 -2.88 18.54 -0.25
N ARG A 434 -4.05 18.96 -0.73
CA ARG A 434 -4.25 19.52 -2.08
C ARG A 434 -3.32 20.71 -2.38
N GLN A 435 -3.01 21.52 -1.37
CA GLN A 435 -2.16 22.70 -1.43
C GLN A 435 -0.67 22.36 -1.68
N GLN A 436 -0.24 21.13 -1.37
CA GLN A 436 1.13 20.67 -1.63
C GLN A 436 1.33 20.22 -3.09
N MET A 437 0.25 20.00 -3.85
CA MET A 437 0.28 19.22 -5.08
C MET A 437 -0.08 20.03 -6.33
N THR A 438 0.85 20.05 -7.29
CA THR A 438 0.69 20.67 -8.63
C THR A 438 0.50 19.65 -9.74
N TYR A 439 0.64 18.35 -9.44
CA TYR A 439 0.53 17.25 -10.39
C TYR A 439 -0.93 17.02 -10.83
N GLN A 440 -1.16 16.81 -12.13
CA GLN A 440 -2.42 16.33 -12.67
C GLN A 440 -2.29 14.83 -13.01
N PRO A 441 -3.16 13.97 -12.46
CA PRO A 441 -3.11 12.52 -12.67
C PRO A 441 -3.52 12.14 -14.10
N VAL A 442 -2.97 11.03 -14.60
CA VAL A 442 -3.41 10.45 -15.90
C VAL A 442 -4.68 9.62 -15.71
N GLN A 443 -4.91 9.06 -14.51
CA GLN A 443 -6.04 8.20 -14.19
C GLN A 443 -6.51 8.28 -12.73
N THR A 444 -5.59 8.31 -11.76
CA THR A 444 -5.85 8.07 -10.34
C THR A 444 -5.58 9.35 -9.52
N PRO A 445 -6.55 10.27 -9.40
CA PRO A 445 -6.42 11.43 -8.52
C PRO A 445 -6.26 11.01 -7.06
N LEU A 446 -5.37 11.70 -6.34
CA LEU A 446 -5.12 11.51 -4.91
C LEU A 446 -5.35 12.83 -4.16
N ARG A 447 -6.01 12.76 -3.00
CA ARG A 447 -6.11 13.85 -2.02
C ARG A 447 -5.98 13.20 -0.65
N PHE A 448 -4.89 13.44 0.06
CA PHE A 448 -4.74 12.89 1.41
C PHE A 448 -5.31 13.86 2.44
N GLU A 449 -6.06 13.30 3.38
CA GLU A 449 -6.53 13.98 4.59
C GLU A 449 -6.03 13.19 5.81
N LYS A 450 -5.61 13.92 6.84
CA LYS A 450 -5.06 13.34 8.06
C LYS A 450 -6.16 12.63 8.85
N THR A 451 -5.85 11.46 9.40
CA THR A 451 -6.75 10.73 10.30
C THR A 451 -6.78 11.35 11.69
N SER A 452 -7.70 10.88 12.54
CA SER A 452 -7.93 11.44 13.88
C SER A 452 -6.67 11.54 14.75
N ARG A 453 -5.80 10.52 14.67
CA ARG A 453 -4.60 10.35 15.54
C ARG A 453 -3.40 9.73 14.84
N GLY A 454 -3.52 9.35 13.57
CA GLY A 454 -2.51 8.60 12.83
C GLY A 454 -1.98 9.34 11.61
N GLY A 455 -1.91 8.60 10.49
CA GLY A 455 -1.38 9.05 9.20
C GLY A 455 -2.47 9.68 8.34
N TYR A 456 -2.48 9.32 7.06
CA TYR A 456 -3.29 9.98 6.06
C TYR A 456 -4.06 8.97 5.21
N LYS A 457 -5.35 9.24 4.98
CA LYS A 457 -6.20 8.47 4.05
C LYS A 457 -6.43 9.29 2.80
N ASN A 458 -6.38 8.64 1.65
CA ASN A 458 -6.91 9.21 0.42
C ASN A 458 -8.42 9.46 0.57
N LYS A 459 -8.88 10.59 0.03
CA LYS A 459 -10.26 11.10 0.04
C LYS A 459 -10.69 11.60 -1.33
N SER A 460 -9.89 11.31 -2.35
CA SER A 460 -10.22 11.58 -3.74
C SER A 460 -11.45 10.80 -4.16
N PHE A 461 -12.49 11.52 -4.60
CA PHE A 461 -13.72 10.98 -5.14
C PHE A 461 -14.19 11.85 -6.30
N GLN A 462 -14.75 11.23 -7.34
CA GLN A 462 -15.30 11.94 -8.48
C GLN A 462 -16.50 11.21 -9.08
N LEU A 463 -17.42 11.97 -9.69
CA LEU A 463 -18.38 11.43 -10.63
C LEU A 463 -17.81 11.59 -12.04
N ILE A 464 -17.77 10.49 -12.80
CA ILE A 464 -17.46 10.51 -14.23
C ILE A 464 -18.78 10.73 -14.97
N HIS A 465 -18.91 11.90 -15.58
CA HIS A 465 -20.16 12.41 -16.14
C HIS A 465 -20.07 12.39 -17.67
N TYR A 466 -20.85 11.51 -18.29
CA TYR A 466 -21.07 11.44 -19.73
C TYR A 466 -22.24 12.36 -20.08
N THR A 467 -21.95 13.48 -20.72
CA THR A 467 -22.91 14.58 -20.93
C THR A 467 -23.71 14.41 -22.22
N PHE A 468 -24.88 15.05 -22.31
CA PHE A 468 -25.69 15.09 -23.53
C PHE A 468 -24.97 15.72 -24.75
N ASN A 469 -23.94 16.55 -24.54
CA ASN A 469 -23.12 17.14 -25.60
C ASN A 469 -21.83 16.34 -25.90
N HIS A 470 -21.87 15.02 -25.63
CA HIS A 470 -20.83 14.04 -25.96
C HIS A 470 -19.45 14.35 -25.34
N GLN A 471 -19.42 15.01 -24.18
CA GLN A 471 -18.22 15.23 -23.37
C GLN A 471 -18.17 14.22 -22.21
N ILE A 472 -16.97 13.97 -21.68
CA ILE A 472 -16.79 13.19 -20.45
C ILE A 472 -16.03 14.03 -19.43
N GLU A 473 -16.72 14.40 -18.36
CA GLU A 473 -16.17 15.22 -17.27
C GLU A 473 -15.81 14.39 -16.05
N ALA A 474 -14.78 14.82 -15.32
CA ALA A 474 -14.38 14.24 -14.02
C ALA A 474 -14.70 15.23 -12.90
N VAL A 475 -15.93 15.13 -12.37
CA VAL A 475 -16.51 16.05 -11.38
C VAL A 475 -16.01 15.68 -9.99
N LYS A 476 -15.06 16.45 -9.44
CA LYS A 476 -14.34 16.16 -8.19
C LYS A 476 -15.09 16.68 -6.95
N TYR A 477 -15.13 15.88 -5.89
CA TYR A 477 -15.67 16.18 -4.55
C TYR A 477 -14.55 16.05 -3.50
#